data_AF-A0A3D3FK40-F1
#
_entry.id   AF-A0A3D3FK40-F1
#
_cell.length_a   1.000
_cell.length_b   1.000
_cell.length_c   1.000
_cell.angle_alpha   90.00
_cell.angle_beta   90.00
_cell.angle_gamma   90.00
#
_symmetry.space_group_name_H-M   'P 1'
#
loop_
_entity.id
_entity.type
_entity.pdbx_description
1 polymer ?
#
loop_
_entity_poly.entity_id
_entity_poly.type
_entity_poly.pdbx_seq_one_letter_code
_entity_poly.pdbx_strand_id
1 'polypeptide(L)'
;MILTPVWSGTIFSLMPMDLGNTKVLKRSCAGIPTQFGEFNLCVYRLVVAENEDTEAPFGSEIRVVYRGEVAGSERLMVRVHSECFTGEVLASLRCDCGEQLRKALQMISEEGRGMIIYLPQEGRGIGLTEKLNAYNLQDQGLDTVEANLELGYAADLRDYGAAALILRDFGVKSIRLMTNNPDKIDNLRRYGIEIYGRLPIVCVANPFNEGYLRTKHLKMNHLLDTKVPRPAAGVTPRGKSARPYVTLSYAQSLDGALASGNGHRLILSGEQSMSMTHRLRAENDAIMVGIGTVLADDPKLTVRFAQGKDPQPVVLDSLLRIPLDSFLASAHPLRPWIFATAAAPERKRQELSARGIRIFTVTADTDGRVNLERTLETLAENGIASVMVEGGLGVIARFLGSDLIDRVIITISPRFTGGRRIPDLGERFPELVDVTQFRLGEDIVIKAQVKKT
;
A
#
# COMPACT_ATOMS: atom_id res chain seq x y z
N MET A 1 -8.79 38.16 -27.71
CA MET A 1 -8.63 38.82 -26.40
C MET A 1 -8.95 37.78 -25.34
N ILE A 2 -7.93 37.06 -24.88
CA ILE A 2 -8.08 35.98 -23.90
C ILE A 2 -8.01 36.66 -22.53
N LEU A 3 -9.13 36.67 -21.81
CA LEU A 3 -9.21 37.15 -20.44
C LEU A 3 -8.48 36.14 -19.55
N THR A 4 -7.31 36.53 -19.06
CA THR A 4 -6.61 35.85 -17.96
C THR A 4 -7.47 35.97 -16.69
N PRO A 5 -7.82 34.88 -16.00
CA PRO A 5 -8.42 35.00 -14.67
C PRO A 5 -7.31 35.38 -13.69
N VAL A 6 -7.45 36.58 -13.11
CA VAL A 6 -6.68 37.02 -11.96
C VAL A 6 -7.12 36.18 -10.76
N TRP A 7 -6.35 35.14 -10.42
CA TRP A 7 -6.53 34.42 -9.17
C TRP A 7 -5.89 35.23 -8.05
N SER A 8 -6.64 36.20 -7.50
CA SER A 8 -6.36 36.78 -6.19
C SER A 8 -6.91 35.84 -5.11
N GLY A 9 -6.23 34.71 -4.91
CA GLY A 9 -6.47 33.79 -3.79
C GLY A 9 -5.33 33.96 -2.81
N THR A 10 -5.62 34.56 -1.66
CA THR A 10 -4.72 34.86 -0.56
C THR A 10 -3.68 33.76 -0.35
N ILE A 11 -2.41 34.09 -0.55
CA ILE A 11 -1.28 33.31 -0.03
C ILE A 11 -1.56 33.16 1.47
N PHE A 12 -1.95 31.98 1.92
CA PHE A 12 -1.92 31.67 3.35
C PHE A 12 -0.49 31.93 3.79
N SER A 13 -0.33 33.00 4.56
CA SER A 13 0.95 33.45 5.06
C SER A 13 1.68 32.27 5.69
N LEU A 14 2.95 32.08 5.33
CA LEU A 14 3.90 31.14 5.98
C LEU A 14 4.16 31.52 7.46
N MET A 15 3.46 32.50 8.00
CA MET A 15 3.59 32.93 9.39
C MET A 15 2.79 32.01 10.33
N PRO A 16 3.39 31.63 11.48
CA PRO A 16 2.67 30.94 12.53
C PRO A 16 1.44 31.74 12.98
N MET A 17 0.39 31.04 13.40
CA MET A 17 -0.83 31.66 13.92
C MET A 17 -0.53 32.49 15.17
N ASP A 18 -0.97 33.75 15.17
CA ASP A 18 -0.90 34.61 16.34
C ASP A 18 -2.00 34.24 17.35
N LEU A 19 -1.61 33.49 18.38
CA LEU A 19 -2.51 33.09 19.46
C LEU A 19 -3.00 34.27 20.32
N GLY A 20 -2.32 35.43 20.30
CA GLY A 20 -2.72 36.60 21.07
C GLY A 20 -3.93 37.31 20.45
N ASN A 21 -4.07 37.24 19.13
CA ASN A 21 -5.13 37.90 18.37
C ASN A 21 -6.23 36.93 17.86
N THR A 22 -6.05 35.62 18.10
CA THR A 22 -6.97 34.57 17.61
C THR A 22 -7.63 33.84 18.76
N LYS A 23 -8.95 33.69 18.70
CA LYS A 23 -9.78 32.92 19.63
C LYS A 23 -10.47 31.75 18.92
N VAL A 24 -10.91 30.77 19.70
CA VAL A 24 -11.80 29.71 19.22
C VAL A 24 -13.17 29.87 19.88
N LEU A 25 -14.23 29.74 19.09
CA LEU A 25 -15.61 29.76 19.57
C LEU A 25 -16.27 28.41 19.31
N LYS A 26 -16.73 27.77 20.38
CA LYS A 26 -17.54 26.54 20.32
C LYS A 26 -18.97 26.89 19.91
N ARG A 27 -19.47 26.28 18.83
CA ARG A 27 -20.79 26.58 18.25
C ARG A 27 -21.89 25.62 18.68
N SER A 28 -21.62 24.32 18.63
CA SER A 28 -22.59 23.28 18.97
C SER A 28 -21.89 21.99 19.32
N CYS A 29 -22.56 21.13 20.09
CA CYS A 29 -22.14 19.75 20.30
C CYS A 29 -23.32 18.79 20.33
N ALA A 30 -23.10 17.56 19.89
CA ALA A 30 -24.06 16.48 19.99
C ALA A 30 -23.36 15.14 20.23
N GLY A 31 -24.08 14.21 20.86
CA GLY A 31 -23.68 12.80 20.92
C GLY A 31 -23.83 12.15 19.55
N ILE A 32 -22.81 11.43 19.10
CA ILE A 32 -22.72 10.75 17.82
C ILE A 32 -22.40 9.28 18.06
N PRO A 33 -23.37 8.36 17.88
CA PRO A 33 -23.07 6.93 17.87
C PRO A 33 -22.27 6.60 16.60
N THR A 34 -21.20 5.83 16.76
CA THR A 34 -20.34 5.38 15.65
C THR A 34 -20.13 3.87 15.74
N GLN A 35 -19.63 3.26 14.67
CA GLN A 35 -19.17 1.86 14.70
C GLN A 35 -18.03 1.60 15.71
N PHE A 36 -17.39 2.66 16.19
CA PHE A 36 -16.34 2.59 17.21
C PHE A 36 -16.86 2.87 18.62
N GLY A 37 -18.16 3.11 18.81
CA GLY A 37 -18.77 3.48 20.09
C GLY A 37 -19.36 4.89 20.10
N GLU A 38 -19.78 5.34 21.28
CA GLU A 38 -20.40 6.66 21.46
C GLU A 38 -19.34 7.75 21.66
N PHE A 39 -19.47 8.83 20.88
CA PHE A 39 -18.61 10.01 20.95
C PHE A 39 -19.46 11.28 21.07
N ASN A 40 -18.83 12.37 21.47
CA ASN A 40 -19.37 13.71 21.29
C ASN A 40 -18.65 14.38 20.12
N LEU A 41 -19.39 15.04 19.25
CA LEU A 41 -18.86 15.91 18.21
C LEU A 41 -19.19 17.36 18.58
N CYS A 42 -18.16 18.19 18.67
CA CYS A 42 -18.30 19.63 18.80
C CYS A 42 -17.75 20.34 17.57
N VAL A 43 -18.38 21.46 17.20
CA VAL A 43 -17.94 22.33 16.12
C VAL A 43 -17.35 23.61 16.69
N TYR A 44 -16.16 23.97 16.22
CA TYR A 44 -15.41 25.17 16.58
C TYR A 44 -15.19 26.05 15.36
N ARG A 45 -15.07 27.35 15.62
CA ARG A 45 -14.69 28.35 14.63
C ARG A 45 -13.54 29.19 15.16
N LEU A 46 -12.60 29.54 14.29
CA LEU A 46 -11.58 30.55 14.58
C LEU A 46 -12.14 31.95 14.38
N VAL A 47 -11.81 32.84 15.31
CA VAL A 47 -12.21 34.25 15.26
C VAL A 47 -10.98 35.11 15.56
N VAL A 48 -10.73 36.08 14.69
CA VAL A 48 -9.65 37.07 14.86
C VAL A 48 -10.28 38.35 15.37
N ALA A 49 -9.66 39.02 16.34
CA ALA A 49 -10.29 40.14 17.06
C ALA A 49 -10.76 41.28 16.15
N GLU A 50 -10.10 41.51 15.01
CA GLU A 50 -10.46 42.54 14.03
C GLU A 50 -11.72 42.20 13.20
N ASN A 51 -12.24 40.97 13.30
CA ASN A 51 -13.29 40.44 12.42
C ASN A 51 -14.32 39.57 13.17
N GLU A 52 -14.59 39.86 14.45
CA GLU A 52 -15.50 39.04 15.31
C GLU A 52 -16.90 38.85 14.70
N ASP A 53 -17.40 39.82 13.93
CA ASP A 53 -18.75 39.82 13.33
C ASP A 53 -18.84 39.24 11.90
N THR A 54 -17.72 38.94 11.25
CA THR A 54 -17.77 38.36 9.89
C THR A 54 -18.26 36.92 9.96
N GLU A 55 -19.03 36.45 8.97
CA GLU A 55 -19.31 35.02 8.83
C GLU A 55 -18.05 34.28 8.39
N ALA A 56 -17.86 33.06 8.90
CA ALA A 56 -16.73 32.22 8.49
C ALA A 56 -17.01 31.75 7.08
N PRO A 57 -15.98 31.60 6.23
CA PRO A 57 -16.13 30.88 4.99
C PRO A 57 -16.76 29.52 5.28
N PHE A 58 -17.83 29.19 4.54
CA PHE A 58 -18.49 27.90 4.66
C PHE A 58 -17.45 26.78 4.51
N GLY A 59 -17.49 25.79 5.41
CA GLY A 59 -16.55 24.67 5.42
C GLY A 59 -15.24 24.89 6.19
N SER A 60 -15.00 26.08 6.78
CA SER A 60 -13.82 26.35 7.62
C SER A 60 -13.93 25.86 9.08
N GLU A 61 -15.04 25.20 9.40
CA GLU A 61 -15.34 24.68 10.73
C GLU A 61 -14.33 23.61 11.18
N ILE A 62 -13.87 23.72 12.42
CA ILE A 62 -13.01 22.72 13.06
C ILE A 62 -13.89 21.75 13.82
N ARG A 63 -13.70 20.45 13.60
CA ARG A 63 -14.50 19.41 14.25
C ARG A 63 -13.69 18.78 15.37
N VAL A 64 -14.28 18.67 16.55
CA VAL A 64 -13.66 18.04 17.72
C VAL A 64 -14.50 16.83 18.11
N VAL A 65 -13.96 15.64 17.92
CA VAL A 65 -14.60 14.38 18.32
C VAL A 65 -13.94 13.90 19.60
N TYR A 66 -14.70 13.64 20.66
CA TYR A 66 -14.11 13.17 21.91
C TYR A 66 -15.01 12.18 22.64
N ARG A 67 -14.40 11.41 23.55
CA ARG A 67 -15.07 10.45 24.42
C ARG A 67 -14.56 10.58 25.85
N GLY A 68 -15.46 10.34 26.81
CA GLY A 68 -15.15 10.41 28.24
C GLY A 68 -14.93 11.83 28.77
N GLU A 69 -14.45 11.92 30.00
CA GLU A 69 -14.19 13.19 30.68
C GLU A 69 -12.88 13.82 30.22
N VAL A 70 -12.94 14.69 29.21
CA VAL A 70 -11.74 15.31 28.62
C VAL A 70 -11.37 16.68 29.21
N ALA A 71 -12.32 17.36 29.86
CA ALA A 71 -12.09 18.69 30.41
C ALA A 71 -11.08 18.64 31.58
N GLY A 72 -10.17 19.61 31.66
CA GLY A 72 -9.18 19.69 32.75
C GLY A 72 -8.14 18.56 32.80
N SER A 73 -8.14 17.68 31.80
CA SER A 73 -7.41 16.40 31.86
C SER A 73 -5.91 16.55 31.67
N GLU A 74 -5.17 15.62 32.27
CA GLU A 74 -3.74 15.39 32.05
C GLU A 74 -3.52 14.11 31.25
N ARG A 75 -2.44 14.07 30.45
CA ARG A 75 -2.02 12.93 29.62
C ARG A 75 -3.14 12.41 28.71
N LEU A 76 -4.02 13.30 28.26
CA LEU A 76 -5.17 12.96 27.42
C LEU A 76 -4.70 12.38 26.09
N MET A 77 -5.29 11.28 25.63
CA MET A 77 -5.00 10.73 24.31
C MET A 77 -5.57 11.67 23.25
N VAL A 78 -4.71 12.29 22.43
CA VAL A 78 -5.13 13.29 21.44
C VAL A 78 -4.59 12.97 20.06
N ARG A 79 -5.45 13.06 19.04
CA ARG A 79 -5.07 13.04 17.62
C ARG A 79 -5.40 14.39 17.00
N VAL A 80 -4.39 15.15 16.59
CA VAL A 80 -4.59 16.31 15.70
C VAL A 80 -4.58 15.79 14.27
N HIS A 81 -5.74 15.75 13.64
CA HIS A 81 -5.97 15.16 12.33
C HIS A 81 -6.13 16.24 11.27
N SER A 82 -5.47 16.08 10.12
CA SER A 82 -5.65 16.96 8.97
C SER A 82 -6.65 16.28 8.03
N GLU A 83 -7.68 17.01 7.62
CA GLU A 83 -8.72 16.56 6.69
C GLU A 83 -8.13 15.88 5.45
N CYS A 84 -8.74 14.77 5.06
CA CYS A 84 -8.39 14.04 3.84
C CYS A 84 -9.63 13.38 3.25
N PHE A 85 -10.37 14.13 2.44
CA PHE A 85 -11.58 13.68 1.75
C PHE A 85 -11.35 12.36 1.01
N THR A 86 -10.28 12.28 0.20
CA THR A 86 -10.00 11.07 -0.60
C THR A 86 -9.74 9.85 0.27
N GLY A 87 -9.00 9.99 1.39
CA GLY A 87 -8.62 8.86 2.23
C GLY A 87 -9.72 8.42 3.19
N GLU A 88 -10.51 9.38 3.68
CA GLU A 88 -11.49 9.15 4.74
C GLU A 88 -12.88 8.85 4.19
N VAL A 89 -13.35 9.68 3.25
CA VAL A 89 -14.70 9.56 2.66
C VAL A 89 -14.70 8.51 1.55
N LEU A 90 -13.71 8.55 0.65
CA LEU A 90 -13.64 7.62 -0.50
C LEU A 90 -12.83 6.35 -0.22
N ALA A 91 -12.24 6.22 0.97
CA ALA A 91 -11.36 5.10 1.32
C ALA A 91 -10.20 4.87 0.33
N SER A 92 -9.66 5.95 -0.27
CA SER A 92 -8.53 5.85 -1.20
C SER A 92 -7.32 5.20 -0.55
N LEU A 93 -6.76 4.20 -1.22
CA LEU A 93 -5.58 3.46 -0.79
C LEU A 93 -4.26 4.22 -1.03
N ARG A 94 -4.28 5.40 -1.69
CA ARG A 94 -3.07 6.20 -2.01
C ARG A 94 -2.39 6.83 -0.78
N CYS A 95 -3.12 6.99 0.32
CA CYS A 95 -2.61 7.54 1.57
C CYS A 95 -3.08 6.69 2.76
N ASP A 96 -2.57 7.00 3.96
CA ASP A 96 -2.91 6.33 5.21
C ASP A 96 -3.85 7.16 6.12
N CYS A 97 -4.30 8.34 5.69
CA CYS A 97 -5.08 9.26 6.53
C CYS A 97 -6.39 8.65 7.05
N GLY A 98 -7.14 7.96 6.19
CA GLY A 98 -8.39 7.31 6.58
C GLY A 98 -8.18 6.17 7.58
N GLU A 99 -7.14 5.36 7.39
CA GLU A 99 -6.78 4.29 8.33
C GLU A 99 -6.32 4.87 9.68
N GLN A 100 -5.50 5.93 9.67
CA GLN A 100 -5.09 6.61 10.89
C GLN A 100 -6.30 7.17 11.66
N LEU A 101 -7.28 7.77 10.97
CA LEU A 101 -8.48 8.30 11.63
C LEU A 101 -9.29 7.18 12.31
N ARG A 102 -9.54 6.08 11.60
CA ARG A 102 -10.27 4.92 12.15
C ARG A 102 -9.53 4.30 13.33
N LYS A 103 -8.21 4.13 13.22
CA LYS A 103 -7.36 3.63 14.31
C LYS A 103 -7.38 4.54 15.53
N ALA A 104 -7.36 5.87 15.34
CA ALA A 104 -7.47 6.82 16.44
C ALA A 104 -8.83 6.72 17.14
N LEU A 105 -9.94 6.61 16.39
CA LEU A 105 -11.27 6.41 16.97
C LEU A 105 -11.35 5.11 17.77
N GLN A 106 -10.79 4.02 17.23
CA GLN A 106 -10.71 2.74 17.92
C GLN A 106 -9.88 2.82 19.22
N MET A 107 -8.68 3.39 19.16
CA MET A 107 -7.82 3.55 20.35
C MET A 107 -8.49 4.39 21.44
N ILE A 108 -9.18 5.47 21.07
CA ILE A 108 -9.93 6.30 22.03
C ILE A 108 -11.11 5.52 22.62
N SER A 109 -11.77 4.69 21.82
CA SER A 109 -12.86 3.83 22.30
C SER A 109 -12.39 2.81 23.32
N GLU A 110 -11.26 2.13 23.03
CA GLU A 110 -10.64 1.13 23.89
C GLU A 110 -10.12 1.74 25.21
N GLU A 111 -9.49 2.92 25.16
CA GLU A 111 -9.07 3.69 26.34
C GLU A 111 -10.28 4.25 27.12
N GLY A 112 -11.44 4.40 26.47
CA GLY A 112 -12.66 5.01 27.02
C GLY A 112 -12.59 6.53 27.15
N ARG A 113 -11.42 7.15 26.91
CA ARG A 113 -11.21 8.60 27.03
C ARG A 113 -10.19 9.13 26.03
N GLY A 114 -10.55 10.17 25.28
CA GLY A 114 -9.63 10.81 24.33
C GLY A 114 -10.31 11.79 23.37
N MET A 115 -9.52 12.44 22.52
CA MET A 115 -9.97 13.50 21.62
C MET A 115 -9.30 13.43 20.25
N ILE A 116 -10.06 13.73 19.19
CA ILE A 116 -9.60 14.00 17.84
C ILE A 116 -9.95 15.45 17.50
N ILE A 117 -8.95 16.25 17.16
CA ILE A 117 -9.13 17.60 16.62
C ILE A 117 -8.93 17.51 15.12
N TYR A 118 -10.00 17.65 14.36
CA TYR A 118 -10.03 17.49 12.91
C TYR A 118 -10.00 18.86 12.24
N LEU A 119 -8.87 19.19 11.64
CA LEU A 119 -8.58 20.48 11.02
C LEU A 119 -8.81 20.43 9.51
N PRO A 120 -9.48 21.44 8.90
CA PRO A 120 -9.74 21.51 7.47
C PRO A 120 -8.46 21.87 6.68
N GLN A 121 -7.51 20.94 6.64
CA GLN A 121 -6.15 21.10 6.09
C GLN A 121 -5.85 20.04 5.02
N GLU A 122 -6.76 19.92 4.05
CA GLU A 122 -6.63 18.99 2.93
C GLU A 122 -5.34 19.25 2.14
N GLY A 123 -4.73 18.19 1.61
CA GLY A 123 -3.55 18.27 0.78
C GLY A 123 -2.28 18.78 1.48
N ARG A 124 -2.25 18.81 2.82
CA ARG A 124 -1.22 19.53 3.62
C ARG A 124 -1.36 21.05 3.57
N GLY A 125 -2.60 21.53 3.43
CA GLY A 125 -2.92 22.96 3.44
C GLY A 125 -3.09 23.59 2.05
N ILE A 126 -2.79 22.86 0.96
CA ILE A 126 -2.99 23.34 -0.42
C ILE A 126 -4.43 23.13 -0.93
N GLY A 127 -5.26 22.38 -0.20
CA GLY A 127 -6.64 22.08 -0.60
C GLY A 127 -6.76 20.86 -1.53
N LEU A 128 -8.02 20.48 -1.82
CA LEU A 128 -8.33 19.25 -2.57
C LEU A 128 -7.93 19.37 -4.05
N THR A 129 -8.20 20.51 -4.69
CA THR A 129 -7.88 20.73 -6.12
C THR A 129 -6.40 20.50 -6.39
N GLU A 130 -5.53 21.17 -5.64
CA GLU A 130 -4.09 21.07 -5.85
C GLU A 130 -3.52 19.71 -5.45
N LYS A 131 -4.13 19.05 -4.46
CA LYS A 131 -3.83 17.65 -4.16
C LYS A 131 -4.09 16.73 -5.35
N LEU A 132 -5.18 16.94 -6.10
CA LEU A 132 -5.47 16.15 -7.30
C LEU A 132 -4.50 16.48 -8.43
N ASN A 133 -4.08 17.74 -8.59
CA ASN A 133 -3.02 18.11 -9.52
C ASN A 133 -1.70 17.40 -9.16
N ALA A 134 -1.33 17.37 -7.88
CA ALA A 134 -0.14 16.68 -7.40
C ALA A 134 -0.21 15.18 -7.65
N TYR A 135 -1.40 14.58 -7.55
CA TYR A 135 -1.63 13.18 -7.90
C TYR A 135 -1.41 12.90 -9.40
N ASN A 136 -1.85 13.79 -10.27
CA ASN A 136 -1.65 13.63 -11.72
C ASN A 136 -0.16 13.69 -12.09
N LEU A 137 0.63 14.55 -11.43
CA LEU A 137 2.09 14.61 -11.59
C LEU A 137 2.78 13.37 -11.01
N GLN A 138 2.30 12.85 -9.88
CA GLN A 138 2.82 11.61 -9.31
C GLN A 138 2.57 10.40 -10.20
N ASP A 139 1.42 10.34 -10.86
CA ASP A 139 1.10 9.31 -11.86
C ASP A 139 1.97 9.43 -13.14
N GLN A 140 2.76 10.50 -13.28
CA GLN A 140 3.79 10.68 -14.32
C GLN A 140 5.21 10.35 -13.82
N GLY A 141 5.36 9.94 -12.56
CA GLY A 141 6.61 9.44 -12.00
C GLY A 141 7.30 10.38 -11.00
N LEU A 142 6.75 11.57 -10.74
CA LEU A 142 7.25 12.45 -9.67
C LEU A 142 6.88 11.88 -8.30
N ASP A 143 7.69 12.13 -7.28
CA ASP A 143 7.24 11.86 -5.92
C ASP A 143 6.39 13.01 -5.34
N THR A 144 5.86 12.80 -4.13
CA THR A 144 4.97 13.78 -3.48
C THR A 144 5.64 15.13 -3.19
N VAL A 145 6.94 15.17 -2.95
CA VAL A 145 7.67 16.43 -2.68
C VAL A 145 7.92 17.14 -4.00
N GLU A 146 8.42 16.41 -5.01
CA GLU A 146 8.68 16.92 -6.35
C GLU A 146 7.40 17.48 -7.00
N ALA A 147 6.28 16.75 -6.90
CA ALA A 147 4.99 17.20 -7.42
C ALA A 147 4.50 18.50 -6.76
N ASN A 148 4.71 18.67 -5.45
CA ASN A 148 4.31 19.90 -4.76
C ASN A 148 5.19 21.09 -5.14
N LEU A 149 6.51 20.86 -5.30
CA LEU A 149 7.45 21.90 -5.74
C LEU A 149 7.17 22.33 -7.18
N GLU A 150 6.83 21.40 -8.06
CA GLU A 150 6.43 21.67 -9.46
C GLU A 150 5.16 22.54 -9.52
N LEU A 151 4.22 22.34 -8.59
CA LEU A 151 3.02 23.16 -8.47
C LEU A 151 3.25 24.49 -7.72
N GLY A 152 4.48 24.79 -7.30
CA GLY A 152 4.86 26.03 -6.63
C GLY A 152 4.52 26.10 -5.14
N TYR A 153 4.23 24.96 -4.48
CA TYR A 153 3.89 24.89 -3.06
C TYR A 153 5.05 24.37 -2.20
N ALA A 154 5.09 24.81 -0.93
CA ALA A 154 5.98 24.21 0.06
C ALA A 154 5.56 22.76 0.35
N ALA A 155 6.50 21.94 0.85
CA ALA A 155 6.25 20.53 1.13
C ALA A 155 5.16 20.31 2.21
N ASP A 156 4.96 21.27 3.12
CA ASP A 156 3.94 21.24 4.17
C ASP A 156 3.59 22.67 4.62
N LEU A 157 2.31 23.08 4.50
CA LEU A 157 1.83 24.42 4.88
C LEU A 157 0.93 24.39 6.12
N ARG A 158 0.92 23.28 6.87
CA ARG A 158 -0.01 23.10 7.99
C ARG A 158 0.43 23.85 9.23
N ASP A 159 -0.56 24.43 9.91
CA ASP A 159 -0.39 25.06 11.22
C ASP A 159 -1.32 24.42 12.27
N TYR A 160 -0.83 24.23 13.51
CA TYR A 160 -1.61 23.58 14.57
C TYR A 160 -2.01 24.51 15.72
N GLY A 161 -1.92 25.83 15.53
CA GLY A 161 -2.30 26.82 16.55
C GLY A 161 -3.77 26.70 16.98
N ALA A 162 -4.66 26.45 16.02
CA ALA A 162 -6.08 26.21 16.30
C ALA A 162 -6.32 25.00 17.22
N ALA A 163 -5.55 23.92 17.05
CA ALA A 163 -5.63 22.77 17.93
C ALA A 163 -5.14 23.12 19.35
N ALA A 164 -4.10 23.95 19.47
CA ALA A 164 -3.64 24.42 20.77
C ALA A 164 -4.69 25.28 21.49
N LEU A 165 -5.38 26.19 20.79
CA LEU A 165 -6.47 26.99 21.35
C LEU A 165 -7.64 26.11 21.82
N ILE A 166 -8.03 25.11 21.03
CA ILE A 166 -9.10 24.15 21.41
C ILE A 166 -8.71 23.36 22.66
N LEU A 167 -7.47 22.87 22.75
CA LEU A 167 -7.02 22.14 23.95
C LEU A 167 -7.07 23.02 25.21
N ARG A 168 -6.73 24.31 25.07
CA ARG A 168 -6.85 25.30 26.16
C ARG A 168 -8.30 25.58 26.54
N ASP A 169 -9.21 25.68 25.58
CA ASP A 169 -10.65 25.86 25.81
C ASP A 169 -11.24 24.69 26.64
N PHE A 170 -10.80 23.45 26.36
CA PHE A 170 -11.14 22.30 27.20
C PHE A 170 -10.35 22.22 28.52
N GLY A 171 -9.39 23.12 28.77
CA GLY A 171 -8.53 23.10 29.95
C GLY A 171 -7.60 21.88 30.01
N VAL A 172 -7.30 21.24 28.87
CA VAL A 172 -6.39 20.09 28.82
C VAL A 172 -4.98 20.55 29.15
N LYS A 173 -4.39 19.96 30.19
CA LYS A 173 -3.07 20.37 30.69
C LYS A 173 -1.93 19.71 29.94
N SER A 174 -2.06 18.42 29.61
CA SER A 174 -1.06 17.67 28.86
C SER A 174 -1.65 16.55 28.01
N ILE A 175 -0.96 16.17 26.93
CA ILE A 175 -1.44 15.19 25.95
C ILE A 175 -0.46 14.04 25.69
N ARG A 176 -1.01 12.87 25.39
CA ARG A 176 -0.35 11.77 24.67
C ARG A 176 -0.73 11.88 23.19
N LEU A 177 0.18 12.35 22.35
CA LEU A 177 -0.12 12.70 20.96
C LEU A 177 0.01 11.50 20.01
N MET A 178 -1.09 11.15 19.34
CA MET A 178 -1.14 10.15 18.27
C MET A 178 -0.58 10.72 16.96
N THR A 179 0.71 10.48 16.66
CA THR A 179 1.35 10.99 15.43
C THR A 179 2.59 10.18 15.01
N ASN A 180 2.77 10.06 13.69
CA ASN A 180 4.03 9.59 13.06
C ASN A 180 4.87 10.76 12.52
N ASN A 181 4.33 11.98 12.51
CA ASN A 181 5.03 13.18 12.05
C ASN A 181 5.68 13.89 13.25
N PRO A 182 7.03 13.94 13.36
CA PRO A 182 7.71 14.66 14.43
C PRO A 182 7.46 16.18 14.37
N ASP A 183 7.32 16.77 13.19
CA ASP A 183 7.11 18.22 13.04
C ASP A 183 5.81 18.68 13.73
N LYS A 184 4.81 17.80 13.78
CA LYS A 184 3.55 18.05 14.51
C LYS A 184 3.77 18.13 16.02
N ILE A 185 4.71 17.36 16.56
CA ILE A 185 5.10 17.40 17.98
C ILE A 185 5.73 18.75 18.28
N ASP A 186 6.70 19.16 17.45
CA ASP A 186 7.45 20.39 17.66
C ASP A 186 6.57 21.63 17.50
N ASN A 187 5.69 21.65 16.50
CA ASN A 187 4.77 22.78 16.28
C ASN A 187 3.77 22.94 17.45
N LEU A 188 3.18 21.84 17.96
CA LEU A 188 2.30 21.92 19.13
C LEU A 188 3.04 22.37 20.40
N ARG A 189 4.30 21.94 20.59
CA ARG A 189 5.14 22.42 21.70
C ARG A 189 5.43 23.91 21.60
N ARG A 190 5.69 24.44 20.39
CA ARG A 190 5.87 25.88 20.16
C ARG A 190 4.65 26.69 20.55
N TYR A 191 3.44 26.13 20.38
CA TYR A 191 2.20 26.71 20.87
C TYR A 191 1.90 26.44 22.36
N GLY A 192 2.90 25.97 23.12
CA GLY A 192 2.80 25.80 24.58
C GLY A 192 2.00 24.60 25.04
N ILE A 193 1.78 23.59 24.18
CA ILE A 193 1.11 22.35 24.57
C ILE A 193 2.11 21.39 25.20
N GLU A 194 1.83 20.94 26.43
CA GLU A 194 2.63 19.92 27.10
C GLU A 194 2.36 18.54 26.50
N ILE A 195 3.36 17.96 25.83
CA ILE A 195 3.29 16.62 25.26
C ILE A 195 4.00 15.64 26.19
N TYR A 196 3.22 14.87 26.95
CA TYR A 196 3.72 13.83 27.86
C TYR A 196 4.43 12.69 27.11
N GLY A 197 3.93 12.36 25.93
CA GLY A 197 4.53 11.31 25.11
C GLY A 197 3.89 11.19 23.73
N ARG A 198 4.57 10.47 22.84
CA ARG A 198 4.08 10.12 21.51
C ARG A 198 3.44 8.74 21.55
N LEU A 199 2.25 8.61 20.97
CA LEU A 199 1.63 7.33 20.64
C LEU A 199 1.80 7.10 19.12
N PRO A 200 2.57 6.10 18.68
CA PRO A 200 2.67 5.76 17.26
C PRO A 200 1.30 5.37 16.69
N ILE A 201 0.96 5.88 15.50
CA ILE A 201 -0.27 5.54 14.80
C ILE A 201 0.06 4.93 13.44
N VAL A 202 0.82 3.84 13.47
CA VAL A 202 1.30 3.16 12.27
C VAL A 202 0.17 2.36 11.64
N CYS A 203 -0.03 2.58 10.34
CA CYS A 203 -0.98 1.86 9.50
C CYS A 203 -0.23 0.90 8.57
N VAL A 204 -0.93 -0.11 8.07
CA VAL A 204 -0.35 -1.13 7.20
C VAL A 204 -0.12 -0.51 5.82
N ALA A 205 1.11 -0.63 5.30
CA ALA A 205 1.37 -0.24 3.93
C ALA A 205 0.68 -1.23 2.96
N ASN A 206 -0.06 -0.68 2.00
CA ASN A 206 -0.66 -1.42 0.90
C ASN A 206 0.06 -1.05 -0.42
N PRO A 207 -0.11 -1.83 -1.49
CA PRO A 207 0.62 -1.60 -2.74
C PRO A 207 0.35 -0.23 -3.40
N PHE A 208 -0.67 0.53 -2.98
CA PHE A 208 -0.98 1.87 -3.48
C PHE A 208 -0.32 2.99 -2.68
N ASN A 209 0.02 2.78 -1.42
CA ASN A 209 0.67 3.79 -0.58
C ASN A 209 2.10 3.42 -0.15
N GLU A 210 2.63 2.25 -0.50
CA GLU A 210 4.02 1.86 -0.18
C GLU A 210 5.03 2.94 -0.59
N GLY A 211 4.94 3.44 -1.84
CA GLY A 211 5.78 4.54 -2.32
C GLY A 211 5.59 5.83 -1.52
N TYR A 212 4.34 6.21 -1.25
CA TYR A 212 3.99 7.40 -0.47
C TYR A 212 4.52 7.36 0.98
N LEU A 213 4.33 6.23 1.68
CA LEU A 213 4.82 6.04 3.05
C LEU A 213 6.34 6.02 3.10
N ARG A 214 6.99 5.46 2.07
CA ARG A 214 8.44 5.48 1.92
C ARG A 214 8.96 6.91 1.73
N THR A 215 8.32 7.73 0.89
CA THR A 215 8.69 9.14 0.72
C THR A 215 8.53 9.91 2.03
N LYS A 216 7.44 9.68 2.78
CA LYS A 216 7.25 10.26 4.13
C LYS A 216 8.39 9.90 5.08
N HIS A 217 8.84 8.64 5.08
CA HIS A 217 9.94 8.21 5.94
C HIS A 217 11.28 8.83 5.51
N LEU A 218 11.65 8.66 4.23
CA LEU A 218 12.98 9.03 3.72
C LEU A 218 13.16 10.54 3.53
N LYS A 219 12.14 11.24 3.03
CA LYS A 219 12.24 12.66 2.64
C LYS A 219 11.55 13.60 3.64
N MET A 220 10.64 13.11 4.49
CA MET A 220 9.85 13.94 5.40
C MET A 220 9.99 13.56 6.88
N ASN A 221 11.07 12.85 7.23
CA ASN A 221 11.45 12.49 8.60
C ASN A 221 10.34 11.79 9.41
N HIS A 222 9.36 11.14 8.77
CA HIS A 222 8.29 10.47 9.51
C HIS A 222 8.82 9.24 10.25
N LEU A 223 8.43 9.14 11.52
CA LEU A 223 8.78 8.05 12.43
C LEU A 223 7.88 6.83 12.17
N LEU A 224 8.05 6.24 10.99
CA LEU A 224 7.41 5.00 10.56
C LEU A 224 8.44 3.87 10.65
N ASP A 225 8.04 2.72 11.20
CA ASP A 225 8.85 1.50 11.13
C ASP A 225 8.66 0.87 9.75
N THR A 226 9.22 1.52 8.72
CA THR A 226 9.17 0.96 7.36
C THR A 226 10.29 -0.05 7.21
N LYS A 227 10.12 -1.24 7.79
CA LYS A 227 10.71 -2.45 7.20
C LYS A 227 9.97 -2.75 5.89
N VAL A 228 10.13 -1.86 4.91
CA VAL A 228 9.71 -2.12 3.53
C VAL A 228 11.00 -2.47 2.81
N PRO A 229 11.33 -3.76 2.61
CA PRO A 229 12.47 -4.13 1.80
C PRO A 229 12.22 -3.58 0.39
N ARG A 230 13.19 -2.82 -0.09
CA ARG A 230 13.28 -2.37 -1.48
C ARG A 230 13.39 -3.63 -2.36
N PRO A 231 12.59 -3.84 -3.42
CA PRO A 231 13.15 -4.46 -4.61
C PRO A 231 14.11 -3.42 -5.17
N ALA A 232 15.40 -3.57 -4.87
CA ALA A 232 16.39 -2.61 -5.29
C ALA A 232 16.58 -2.66 -6.80
N ALA A 233 15.84 -1.82 -7.54
CA ALA A 233 16.25 -1.44 -8.88
C ALA A 233 17.70 -0.94 -8.83
N GLY A 234 18.60 -1.70 -9.44
CA GLY A 234 19.98 -1.29 -9.71
C GLY A 234 21.03 -1.50 -8.61
N VAL A 235 20.78 -2.28 -7.55
CA VAL A 235 21.86 -2.70 -6.64
C VAL A 235 21.89 -4.22 -6.58
N THR A 236 22.84 -4.83 -7.28
CA THR A 236 23.29 -6.19 -6.97
C THR A 236 23.65 -6.22 -5.49
N PRO A 237 23.07 -7.12 -4.68
CA PRO A 237 23.61 -7.36 -3.35
C PRO A 237 25.06 -7.80 -3.54
N ARG A 238 26.01 -6.90 -3.24
CA ARG A 238 27.39 -7.32 -3.06
C ARG A 238 27.41 -8.23 -1.83
N GLY A 239 27.30 -9.52 -2.09
CA GLY A 239 27.42 -10.60 -1.12
C GLY A 239 26.11 -11.31 -0.76
N LYS A 240 26.01 -12.57 -1.21
CA LYS A 240 25.25 -13.70 -0.60
C LYS A 240 23.78 -13.96 -0.97
N SER A 241 23.31 -13.65 -2.17
CA SER A 241 22.26 -14.50 -2.77
C SER A 241 22.52 -14.69 -4.26
N ALA A 242 22.73 -15.94 -4.69
CA ALA A 242 22.87 -16.33 -6.09
C ALA A 242 21.51 -16.38 -6.83
N ARG A 243 20.41 -15.95 -6.20
CA ARG A 243 19.05 -16.02 -6.75
C ARG A 243 18.28 -14.70 -6.63
N PRO A 244 17.31 -14.43 -7.52
CA PRO A 244 16.41 -13.28 -7.44
C PRO A 244 15.55 -13.31 -6.17
N TYR A 245 15.03 -12.14 -5.80
CA TYR A 245 14.00 -11.99 -4.77
C TYR A 245 12.66 -12.57 -5.27
N VAL A 246 12.09 -13.50 -4.52
CA VAL A 246 10.90 -14.27 -4.90
C VAL A 246 9.67 -13.79 -4.15
N THR A 247 8.69 -13.25 -4.89
CA THR A 247 7.35 -12.96 -4.38
C THR A 247 6.39 -14.05 -4.83
N LEU A 248 5.92 -14.90 -3.91
CA LEU A 248 4.84 -15.84 -4.17
C LEU A 248 3.49 -15.14 -4.03
N SER A 249 2.69 -15.12 -5.09
CA SER A 249 1.37 -14.50 -5.09
C SER A 249 0.30 -15.46 -5.61
N TYR A 250 -0.77 -15.66 -4.84
CA TYR A 250 -1.90 -16.46 -5.29
C TYR A 250 -3.22 -16.02 -4.67
N ALA A 251 -4.31 -16.32 -5.36
CA ALA A 251 -5.66 -16.14 -4.88
C ALA A 251 -6.27 -17.49 -4.50
N GLN A 252 -7.01 -17.52 -3.39
CA GLN A 252 -7.78 -18.67 -2.95
C GLN A 252 -9.20 -18.27 -2.56
N SER A 253 -10.12 -19.23 -2.60
CA SER A 253 -11.42 -19.14 -1.96
C SER A 253 -11.28 -19.19 -0.43
N LEU A 254 -12.37 -18.89 0.28
CA LEU A 254 -12.41 -18.92 1.75
C LEU A 254 -12.11 -20.34 2.30
N ASP A 255 -12.45 -21.37 1.54
CA ASP A 255 -12.12 -22.76 1.85
C ASP A 255 -10.74 -23.20 1.35
N GLY A 256 -9.90 -22.28 0.85
CA GLY A 256 -8.51 -22.55 0.49
C GLY A 256 -8.31 -23.20 -0.87
N ALA A 257 -9.29 -23.12 -1.77
CA ALA A 257 -9.17 -23.66 -3.12
C ALA A 257 -8.63 -22.61 -4.11
N LEU A 258 -7.68 -23.04 -4.94
CA LEU A 258 -6.98 -22.20 -5.93
C LEU A 258 -7.38 -22.54 -7.37
N ALA A 259 -7.93 -23.74 -7.60
CA ALA A 259 -8.32 -24.20 -8.94
C ALA A 259 -9.66 -24.93 -8.89
N SER A 260 -10.46 -24.82 -9.96
CA SER A 260 -11.76 -25.50 -10.01
C SER A 260 -11.60 -27.02 -9.93
N GLY A 261 -12.58 -27.69 -9.33
CA GLY A 261 -12.75 -29.14 -9.40
C GLY A 261 -13.18 -29.62 -10.79
N ASN A 262 -13.80 -28.75 -11.60
CA ASN A 262 -14.50 -29.11 -12.84
C ASN A 262 -13.79 -28.60 -14.11
N GLY A 263 -12.50 -28.25 -14.04
CA GLY A 263 -11.73 -27.81 -15.21
C GLY A 263 -12.01 -26.38 -15.72
N HIS A 264 -13.02 -25.69 -15.20
CA HIS A 264 -13.25 -24.27 -15.50
C HIS A 264 -12.32 -23.32 -14.74
N ARG A 265 -12.02 -22.16 -15.32
CA ARG A 265 -11.24 -21.12 -14.64
C ARG A 265 -12.01 -20.57 -13.43
N LEU A 266 -11.41 -20.61 -12.25
CA LEU A 266 -11.97 -19.92 -11.07
C LEU A 266 -11.63 -18.43 -11.15
N ILE A 267 -12.64 -17.58 -11.31
CA ILE A 267 -12.49 -16.13 -11.13
C ILE A 267 -12.70 -15.84 -9.65
N LEU A 268 -11.61 -15.88 -8.88
CA LEU A 268 -11.65 -15.69 -7.43
C LEU A 268 -11.60 -14.21 -7.05
N SER A 269 -10.85 -13.40 -7.77
CA SER A 269 -10.48 -12.04 -7.33
C SER A 269 -11.36 -10.96 -7.94
N GLY A 270 -11.74 -9.97 -7.13
CA GLY A 270 -12.45 -8.76 -7.58
C GLY A 270 -11.57 -7.83 -8.43
N GLU A 271 -12.17 -6.77 -8.99
CA GLU A 271 -11.48 -5.79 -9.84
C GLU A 271 -10.28 -5.14 -9.12
N GLN A 272 -10.45 -4.75 -7.85
CA GLN A 272 -9.35 -4.12 -7.11
C GLN A 272 -8.17 -5.08 -6.88
N SER A 273 -8.44 -6.36 -6.57
CA SER A 273 -7.43 -7.41 -6.44
C SER A 273 -6.71 -7.71 -7.75
N MET A 274 -7.41 -7.61 -8.88
CA MET A 274 -6.82 -7.70 -10.20
C MET A 274 -5.82 -6.55 -10.45
N SER A 275 -6.20 -5.31 -10.14
CA SER A 275 -5.33 -4.14 -10.28
C SER A 275 -4.09 -4.24 -9.39
N MET A 276 -4.23 -4.73 -8.15
CA MET A 276 -3.09 -5.01 -7.27
C MET A 276 -2.15 -6.05 -7.88
N THR A 277 -2.68 -7.18 -8.37
CA THR A 277 -1.88 -8.23 -9.01
C THR A 277 -1.09 -7.67 -10.19
N HIS A 278 -1.72 -6.83 -11.01
CA HIS A 278 -1.04 -6.18 -12.13
C HIS A 278 0.03 -5.15 -11.71
N ARG A 279 -0.12 -4.47 -10.57
CA ARG A 279 0.97 -3.66 -10.02
C ARG A 279 2.13 -4.52 -9.54
N LEU A 280 1.85 -5.63 -8.85
CA LEU A 280 2.89 -6.57 -8.42
C LEU A 280 3.69 -7.11 -9.62
N ARG A 281 3.03 -7.37 -10.75
CA ARG A 281 3.71 -7.72 -12.00
C ARG A 281 4.67 -6.62 -12.47
N ALA A 282 4.22 -5.36 -12.44
CA ALA A 282 5.05 -4.22 -12.82
C ALA A 282 6.25 -3.97 -11.88
N GLU A 283 6.17 -4.44 -10.63
CA GLU A 283 7.23 -4.29 -9.62
C GLU A 283 8.32 -5.37 -9.71
N ASN A 284 8.12 -6.42 -10.51
CA ASN A 284 9.07 -7.53 -10.65
C ASN A 284 9.67 -7.58 -12.06
N ASP A 285 10.93 -8.02 -12.16
CA ASP A 285 11.62 -8.15 -13.46
C ASP A 285 11.08 -9.32 -14.28
N ALA A 286 10.58 -10.36 -13.60
CA ALA A 286 10.03 -11.57 -14.21
C ALA A 286 8.73 -12.03 -13.53
N ILE A 287 7.90 -12.72 -14.30
CA ILE A 287 6.72 -13.46 -13.80
C ILE A 287 6.86 -14.93 -14.18
N MET A 288 6.73 -15.81 -13.20
CA MET A 288 6.91 -17.24 -13.35
C MET A 288 5.60 -17.99 -13.18
N VAL A 289 5.31 -18.89 -14.13
CA VAL A 289 4.18 -19.83 -14.05
C VAL A 289 4.63 -21.25 -14.41
N GLY A 290 3.84 -22.24 -14.00
CA GLY A 290 3.98 -23.60 -14.51
C GLY A 290 3.32 -23.77 -15.87
N ILE A 291 3.83 -24.70 -16.68
CA ILE A 291 3.21 -25.09 -17.95
C ILE A 291 1.73 -25.49 -17.81
N GLY A 292 1.33 -26.08 -16.68
CA GLY A 292 -0.08 -26.41 -16.43
C GLY A 292 -1.00 -25.20 -16.47
N THR A 293 -0.53 -24.03 -16.06
CA THR A 293 -1.28 -22.76 -16.15
C THR A 293 -1.40 -22.30 -17.60
N VAL A 294 -0.34 -22.43 -18.39
CA VAL A 294 -0.40 -22.07 -19.81
C VAL A 294 -1.37 -22.96 -20.58
N LEU A 295 -1.36 -24.26 -20.31
CA LEU A 295 -2.28 -25.22 -20.93
C LEU A 295 -3.74 -25.01 -20.53
N ALA A 296 -3.99 -24.56 -19.30
CA ALA A 296 -5.35 -24.36 -18.80
C ALA A 296 -5.94 -23.00 -19.21
N ASP A 297 -5.15 -21.93 -19.17
CA ASP A 297 -5.66 -20.56 -19.20
C ASP A 297 -5.11 -19.69 -20.34
N ASP A 298 -4.11 -20.15 -21.09
CA ASP A 298 -3.33 -19.37 -22.08
C ASP A 298 -3.10 -17.90 -21.66
N PRO A 299 -2.43 -17.68 -20.50
CA PRO A 299 -2.36 -16.38 -19.88
C PRO A 299 -1.45 -15.44 -20.66
N LYS A 300 -1.82 -14.16 -20.69
CA LYS A 300 -0.97 -13.12 -21.29
C LYS A 300 0.26 -12.78 -20.46
N LEU A 301 0.19 -12.90 -19.13
CA LEU A 301 1.27 -12.52 -18.19
C LEU A 301 1.78 -11.07 -18.31
N THR A 302 0.97 -10.16 -18.86
CA THR A 302 1.29 -8.73 -19.00
C THR A 302 0.71 -7.86 -17.88
N VAL A 303 1.14 -6.61 -17.82
CA VAL A 303 0.58 -5.50 -17.04
C VAL A 303 -0.52 -4.81 -17.87
N ARG A 304 -1.75 -4.72 -17.33
CA ARG A 304 -2.94 -4.20 -18.06
C ARG A 304 -3.80 -3.28 -17.19
N PHE A 305 -3.89 -3.59 -15.91
CA PHE A 305 -4.71 -2.84 -14.94
C PHE A 305 -3.84 -2.04 -13.95
N ALA A 306 -2.60 -1.75 -14.33
CA ALA A 306 -1.67 -0.91 -13.58
C ALA A 306 -0.71 -0.23 -14.58
N GLN A 307 0.04 0.76 -14.12
CA GLN A 307 1.14 1.34 -14.87
C GLN A 307 2.44 0.56 -14.59
N GLY A 308 3.31 0.48 -15.59
CA GLY A 308 4.63 -0.15 -15.49
C GLY A 308 4.99 -0.99 -16.71
N LYS A 309 6.18 -1.59 -16.69
CA LYS A 309 6.66 -2.46 -17.77
C LYS A 309 6.13 -3.88 -17.59
N ASP A 310 5.96 -4.59 -18.70
CA ASP A 310 5.68 -6.02 -18.64
C ASP A 310 6.88 -6.77 -18.04
N PRO A 311 6.68 -7.65 -17.04
CA PRO A 311 7.74 -8.52 -16.55
C PRO A 311 8.09 -9.58 -17.60
N GLN A 312 9.34 -10.05 -17.61
CA GLN A 312 9.77 -11.16 -18.45
C GLN A 312 8.97 -12.44 -18.12
N PRO A 313 8.16 -13.00 -19.05
CA PRO A 313 7.45 -14.25 -18.79
C PRO A 313 8.43 -15.42 -18.70
N VAL A 314 8.30 -16.21 -17.64
CA VAL A 314 9.08 -17.41 -17.35
C VAL A 314 8.13 -18.60 -17.21
N VAL A 315 8.38 -19.68 -17.96
CA VAL A 315 7.55 -20.88 -17.96
C VAL A 315 8.38 -22.08 -17.50
N LEU A 316 7.91 -22.74 -16.43
CA LEU A 316 8.46 -24.02 -15.98
C LEU A 316 7.83 -25.16 -16.77
N ASP A 317 8.57 -25.73 -17.72
CA ASP A 317 8.09 -26.76 -18.64
C ASP A 317 9.15 -27.83 -18.89
N SER A 318 9.22 -28.82 -17.99
CA SER A 318 10.22 -29.89 -18.01
C SER A 318 10.37 -30.62 -19.33
N LEU A 319 9.31 -30.67 -20.16
CA LEU A 319 9.22 -31.44 -21.40
C LEU A 319 8.86 -30.59 -22.64
N LEU A 320 8.89 -29.25 -22.55
CA LEU A 320 8.53 -28.33 -23.66
C LEU A 320 7.14 -28.62 -24.26
N ARG A 321 6.14 -28.84 -23.41
CA ARG A 321 4.73 -29.06 -23.77
C ARG A 321 3.99 -27.79 -24.20
N ILE A 322 4.60 -26.60 -24.05
CA ILE A 322 3.98 -25.33 -24.44
C ILE A 322 3.43 -25.38 -25.88
N PRO A 323 2.14 -25.04 -26.10
CA PRO A 323 1.58 -24.98 -27.45
C PRO A 323 2.25 -23.85 -28.26
N LEU A 324 2.61 -24.13 -29.51
CA LEU A 324 3.28 -23.15 -30.37
C LEU A 324 2.38 -21.96 -30.75
N ASP A 325 1.07 -22.15 -30.64
CA ASP A 325 -0.01 -21.19 -30.86
C ASP A 325 -0.46 -20.47 -29.59
N SER A 326 0.01 -20.88 -28.40
CA SER A 326 -0.24 -20.13 -27.15
C SER A 326 0.16 -18.67 -27.30
N PHE A 327 -0.55 -17.77 -26.61
CA PHE A 327 -0.26 -16.34 -26.64
C PHE A 327 1.20 -16.05 -26.29
N LEU A 328 1.74 -16.76 -25.28
CA LEU A 328 3.13 -16.64 -24.87
C LEU A 328 4.10 -16.98 -26.02
N ALA A 329 3.91 -18.12 -26.70
CA ALA A 329 4.81 -18.56 -27.76
C ALA A 329 4.66 -17.78 -29.07
N SER A 330 3.46 -17.29 -29.39
CA SER A 330 3.14 -16.71 -30.70
C SER A 330 3.13 -15.17 -30.72
N ALA A 331 2.57 -14.54 -29.68
CA ALA A 331 2.17 -13.13 -29.72
C ALA A 331 2.82 -12.26 -28.65
N HIS A 332 3.31 -12.84 -27.54
CA HIS A 332 3.85 -12.06 -26.44
C HIS A 332 5.08 -11.23 -26.87
N PRO A 333 5.12 -9.91 -26.63
CA PRO A 333 6.19 -9.03 -27.11
C PRO A 333 7.59 -9.45 -26.65
N LEU A 334 7.73 -9.86 -25.39
CA LEU A 334 9.02 -10.23 -24.80
C LEU A 334 9.50 -11.65 -25.15
N ARG A 335 8.63 -12.52 -25.67
CA ARG A 335 8.80 -13.99 -25.74
C ARG A 335 9.08 -14.65 -24.38
N PRO A 336 8.57 -15.86 -24.11
CA PRO A 336 8.82 -16.54 -22.84
C PRO A 336 10.26 -17.05 -22.75
N TRP A 337 10.78 -17.06 -21.53
CA TRP A 337 11.93 -17.86 -21.15
C TRP A 337 11.43 -19.18 -20.61
N ILE A 338 11.82 -20.29 -21.24
CA ILE A 338 11.31 -21.61 -20.89
C ILE A 338 12.41 -22.41 -20.21
N PHE A 339 12.12 -22.89 -19.01
CA PHE A 339 13.00 -23.81 -18.30
C PHE A 339 12.53 -25.24 -18.55
N ALA A 340 13.44 -26.07 -19.04
CA ALA A 340 13.19 -27.46 -19.38
C ALA A 340 14.31 -28.37 -18.85
N THR A 341 14.02 -29.67 -18.75
CA THR A 341 15.04 -30.67 -18.38
C THR A 341 15.72 -31.20 -19.64
N ALA A 342 16.81 -31.95 -19.46
CA ALA A 342 17.46 -32.68 -20.57
C ALA A 342 16.54 -33.73 -21.22
N ALA A 343 15.46 -34.16 -20.54
CA ALA A 343 14.49 -35.10 -21.08
C ALA A 343 13.53 -34.47 -22.12
N ALA A 344 13.55 -33.16 -22.30
CA ALA A 344 12.68 -32.49 -23.27
C ALA A 344 13.04 -32.87 -24.73
N PRO A 345 12.04 -33.14 -25.60
CA PRO A 345 12.31 -33.54 -26.99
C PRO A 345 13.08 -32.50 -27.78
N GLU A 346 14.19 -32.90 -28.42
CA GLU A 346 15.06 -31.99 -29.16
C GLU A 346 14.36 -31.33 -30.36
N ARG A 347 13.48 -32.07 -31.05
CA ARG A 347 12.62 -31.50 -32.10
C ARG A 347 11.84 -30.28 -31.59
N LYS A 348 11.29 -30.37 -30.37
CA LYS A 348 10.47 -29.30 -29.82
C LYS A 348 11.30 -28.10 -29.40
N ARG A 349 12.52 -28.35 -28.91
CA ARG A 349 13.53 -27.31 -28.64
C ARG A 349 13.85 -26.52 -29.90
N GLN A 350 14.09 -27.20 -31.02
CA GLN A 350 14.38 -26.57 -32.30
C GLN A 350 13.20 -25.72 -32.81
N GLU A 351 11.97 -26.26 -32.76
CA GLU A 351 10.75 -25.54 -33.18
C GLU A 351 10.52 -24.25 -32.39
N LEU A 352 10.74 -24.28 -31.07
CA LEU A 352 10.61 -23.12 -30.20
C LEU A 352 11.75 -22.12 -30.40
N SER A 353 13.00 -22.59 -30.49
CA SER A 353 14.17 -21.73 -30.72
C SER A 353 14.09 -21.00 -32.06
N ALA A 354 13.57 -21.65 -33.11
CA ALA A 354 13.31 -21.05 -34.41
C ALA A 354 12.32 -19.87 -34.35
N ARG A 355 11.50 -19.79 -33.29
CA ARG A 355 10.57 -18.67 -33.03
C ARG A 355 11.17 -17.58 -32.13
N GLY A 356 12.47 -17.66 -31.83
CA GLY A 356 13.17 -16.74 -30.95
C GLY A 356 12.87 -16.95 -29.46
N ILE A 357 12.29 -18.10 -29.09
CA ILE A 357 12.01 -18.44 -27.70
C ILE A 357 13.29 -18.95 -27.05
N ARG A 358 13.66 -18.34 -25.92
CA ARG A 358 14.86 -18.72 -25.18
C ARG A 358 14.56 -19.90 -24.26
N ILE A 359 15.33 -20.97 -24.40
CA ILE A 359 15.16 -22.20 -23.63
C ILE A 359 16.40 -22.44 -22.79
N PHE A 360 16.20 -22.63 -21.49
CA PHE A 360 17.23 -22.96 -20.52
C PHE A 360 17.09 -24.42 -20.11
N THR A 361 18.16 -25.19 -20.29
CA THR A 361 18.22 -26.57 -19.80
C THR A 361 18.76 -26.55 -18.38
N VAL A 362 17.97 -27.01 -17.41
CA VAL A 362 18.36 -27.15 -16.00
C VAL A 362 18.24 -28.60 -15.56
N THR A 363 18.90 -28.93 -14.44
CA THR A 363 18.79 -30.26 -13.85
C THR A 363 17.36 -30.56 -13.41
N ALA A 364 16.99 -31.85 -13.42
CA ALA A 364 15.74 -32.28 -12.85
C ALA A 364 15.83 -32.39 -11.32
N ASP A 365 14.71 -32.22 -10.62
CA ASP A 365 14.53 -32.63 -9.23
C ASP A 365 14.23 -34.14 -9.15
N THR A 366 13.95 -34.63 -7.95
CA THR A 366 13.64 -36.05 -7.68
C THR A 366 12.40 -36.55 -8.40
N ASP A 367 11.49 -35.65 -8.81
CA ASP A 367 10.26 -35.98 -9.55
C ASP A 367 10.44 -35.84 -11.08
N GLY A 368 11.66 -35.62 -11.56
CA GLY A 368 11.91 -35.38 -12.99
C GLY A 368 11.46 -33.99 -13.47
N ARG A 369 11.15 -33.06 -12.56
CA ARG A 369 10.71 -31.70 -12.88
C ARG A 369 11.89 -30.73 -12.88
N VAL A 370 11.76 -29.58 -13.52
CA VAL A 370 12.81 -28.54 -13.47
C VAL A 370 13.16 -28.16 -12.03
N ASN A 371 14.44 -28.21 -11.68
CA ASN A 371 14.93 -27.83 -10.35
C ASN A 371 14.76 -26.32 -10.12
N LEU A 372 14.07 -25.93 -9.04
CA LEU A 372 13.73 -24.54 -8.75
C LEU A 372 14.94 -23.69 -8.36
N GLU A 373 15.86 -24.21 -7.53
CA GLU A 373 17.09 -23.51 -7.15
C GLU A 373 17.91 -23.14 -8.40
N ARG A 374 18.20 -24.13 -9.26
CA ARG A 374 18.95 -23.90 -10.50
C ARG A 374 18.24 -22.97 -11.45
N THR A 375 16.91 -23.03 -11.50
CA THR A 375 16.10 -22.09 -12.29
C THR A 375 16.31 -20.66 -11.82
N LEU A 376 16.22 -20.42 -10.50
CA LEU A 376 16.40 -19.09 -9.92
C LEU A 376 17.84 -18.58 -10.08
N GLU A 377 18.85 -19.43 -9.92
CA GLU A 377 20.25 -19.09 -10.18
C GLU A 377 20.46 -18.65 -11.64
N THR A 378 19.93 -19.44 -12.58
CA THR A 378 20.01 -19.10 -14.01
C THR A 378 19.30 -17.79 -14.32
N LEU A 379 18.17 -17.48 -13.66
CA LEU A 379 17.49 -16.20 -13.81
C LEU A 379 18.38 -15.04 -13.34
N ALA A 380 19.02 -15.17 -12.16
CA ALA A 380 19.95 -14.17 -11.64
C ALA A 380 21.16 -13.96 -12.55
N GLU A 381 21.76 -15.04 -13.08
CA GLU A 381 22.86 -14.97 -14.05
C GLU A 381 22.48 -14.23 -15.33
N ASN A 382 21.19 -14.18 -15.65
CA ASN A 382 20.63 -13.51 -16.82
C ASN A 382 20.01 -12.14 -16.50
N GLY A 383 20.33 -11.58 -15.34
CA GLY A 383 20.00 -10.19 -14.98
C GLY A 383 18.61 -10.00 -14.36
N ILE A 384 17.90 -11.08 -14.03
CA ILE A 384 16.63 -10.99 -13.30
C ILE A 384 16.94 -10.85 -11.81
N ALA A 385 16.58 -9.72 -11.21
CA ALA A 385 16.81 -9.47 -9.78
C ALA A 385 15.59 -9.81 -8.92
N SER A 386 14.40 -9.86 -9.52
CA SER A 386 13.13 -10.14 -8.84
C SER A 386 12.19 -10.97 -9.71
N VAL A 387 11.50 -11.92 -9.09
CA VAL A 387 10.52 -12.78 -9.76
C VAL A 387 9.25 -12.91 -8.94
N MET A 388 8.12 -12.65 -9.59
CA MET A 388 6.80 -12.95 -9.06
C MET A 388 6.38 -14.34 -9.52
N VAL A 389 6.06 -15.24 -8.57
CA VAL A 389 5.52 -16.55 -8.87
C VAL A 389 4.00 -16.47 -8.78
N GLU A 390 3.33 -16.69 -9.91
CA GLU A 390 1.88 -16.77 -10.01
C GLU A 390 1.47 -18.15 -10.58
N GLY A 391 0.27 -18.59 -10.22
CA GLY A 391 -0.44 -19.61 -10.98
C GLY A 391 0.11 -21.03 -10.85
N GLY A 392 -0.80 -21.99 -11.00
CA GLY A 392 -0.48 -23.41 -11.05
C GLY A 392 -0.25 -23.99 -9.66
N LEU A 393 -1.23 -24.76 -9.21
CA LEU A 393 -1.23 -25.40 -7.90
C LEU A 393 0.08 -26.14 -7.58
N GLY A 394 0.63 -26.85 -8.56
CA GLY A 394 1.88 -27.60 -8.40
C GLY A 394 3.13 -26.72 -8.24
N VAL A 395 3.19 -25.54 -8.89
CA VAL A 395 4.32 -24.62 -8.72
C VAL A 395 4.23 -23.95 -7.36
N ILE A 396 3.05 -23.45 -7.00
CA ILE A 396 2.79 -22.85 -5.68
C ILE A 396 3.16 -23.82 -4.56
N ALA A 397 2.71 -25.08 -4.65
CA ALA A 397 3.03 -26.11 -3.66
C ALA A 397 4.54 -26.38 -3.53
N ARG A 398 5.27 -26.40 -4.65
CA ARG A 398 6.73 -26.62 -4.66
C ARG A 398 7.49 -25.45 -4.04
N PHE A 399 7.05 -24.21 -4.29
CA PHE A 399 7.64 -23.05 -3.63
C PHE A 399 7.34 -23.05 -2.13
N LEU A 400 6.10 -23.35 -1.73
CA LEU A 400 5.72 -23.42 -0.30
C LEU A 400 6.46 -24.53 0.44
N GLY A 401 6.79 -25.65 -0.22
CA GLY A 401 7.60 -26.73 0.34
C GLY A 401 9.11 -26.49 0.30
N SER A 402 9.56 -25.27 -0.01
CA SER A 402 10.97 -24.88 -0.14
C SER A 402 11.28 -23.61 0.67
N ASP A 403 12.57 -23.27 0.81
CA ASP A 403 13.06 -22.05 1.47
C ASP A 403 13.26 -20.85 0.50
N LEU A 404 12.78 -21.02 -0.74
CA LEU A 404 13.06 -20.11 -1.85
C LEU A 404 12.18 -18.85 -1.86
N ILE A 405 11.10 -18.80 -1.08
CA ILE A 405 10.18 -17.67 -1.06
C ILE A 405 10.70 -16.58 -0.12
N ASP A 406 10.74 -15.32 -0.56
CA ASP A 406 11.10 -14.19 0.29
C ASP A 406 9.86 -13.43 0.80
N ARG A 407 8.82 -13.32 -0.03
CA ARG A 407 7.56 -12.63 0.29
C ARG A 407 6.36 -13.44 -0.19
N VAL A 408 5.30 -13.43 0.60
CA VAL A 408 4.01 -14.06 0.25
C VAL A 408 2.93 -12.98 0.19
N ILE A 409 2.07 -13.08 -0.84
CA ILE A 409 0.84 -12.29 -0.99
C ILE A 409 -0.30 -13.27 -1.28
N ILE A 410 -1.24 -13.38 -0.34
CA ILE A 410 -2.40 -14.28 -0.44
C ILE A 410 -3.65 -13.43 -0.53
N THR A 411 -4.40 -13.59 -1.61
CA THR A 411 -5.73 -12.99 -1.75
C THR A 411 -6.79 -14.02 -1.41
N ILE A 412 -7.61 -13.76 -0.39
CA ILE A 412 -8.70 -14.63 0.04
C ILE A 412 -10.02 -14.00 -0.39
N SER A 413 -10.68 -14.66 -1.33
CA SER A 413 -12.04 -14.31 -1.78
C SER A 413 -13.08 -14.82 -0.79
N PRO A 414 -14.13 -14.05 -0.44
CA PRO A 414 -15.19 -14.46 0.48
C PRO A 414 -16.19 -15.42 -0.17
N ARG A 415 -15.70 -16.48 -0.83
CA ARG A 415 -16.49 -17.48 -1.55
C ARG A 415 -16.07 -18.88 -1.13
N PHE A 416 -17.01 -19.81 -1.08
CA PHE A 416 -16.73 -21.25 -0.99
C PHE A 416 -16.78 -21.85 -2.39
N THR A 417 -15.76 -22.61 -2.79
CA THR A 417 -15.72 -23.18 -4.16
C THR A 417 -15.58 -24.70 -4.20
N GLY A 418 -15.11 -25.35 -3.12
CA GLY A 418 -14.92 -26.80 -3.09
C GLY A 418 -13.86 -27.30 -4.09
N GLY A 419 -13.04 -26.39 -4.61
CA GLY A 419 -12.03 -26.68 -5.62
C GLY A 419 -10.78 -27.36 -5.05
N ARG A 420 -9.78 -27.51 -5.91
CA ARG A 420 -8.48 -28.09 -5.56
C ARG A 420 -7.67 -27.11 -4.72
N ARG A 421 -7.04 -27.64 -3.67
CA ARG A 421 -6.28 -26.91 -2.65
C ARG A 421 -4.80 -27.29 -2.73
N ILE A 422 -3.95 -26.48 -2.10
CA ILE A 422 -2.54 -26.84 -1.93
C ILE A 422 -2.50 -28.20 -1.21
N PRO A 423 -1.79 -29.20 -1.76
CA PRO A 423 -1.71 -30.51 -1.13
C PRO A 423 -1.08 -30.40 0.26
N ASP A 424 -1.32 -31.38 1.10
CA ASP A 424 -0.62 -31.46 2.39
C ASP A 424 0.89 -31.58 2.14
N LEU A 425 1.64 -30.62 2.68
CA LEU A 425 3.11 -30.56 2.61
C LEU A 425 3.75 -31.04 3.91
N GLY A 426 2.97 -31.53 4.88
CA GLY A 426 3.41 -31.80 6.25
C GLY A 426 3.78 -30.52 7.00
N GLU A 427 4.74 -30.59 7.93
CA GLU A 427 5.24 -29.43 8.71
C GLU A 427 6.16 -28.47 7.92
N ARG A 428 6.24 -28.62 6.59
CA ARG A 428 7.20 -27.90 5.72
C ARG A 428 6.63 -26.60 5.15
N PHE A 429 5.92 -25.81 5.95
CA PHE A 429 5.43 -24.50 5.52
C PHE A 429 6.38 -23.38 5.98
N PRO A 430 6.53 -22.30 5.19
CA PRO A 430 7.36 -21.17 5.59
C PRO A 430 6.77 -20.47 6.82
N GLU A 431 7.64 -20.12 7.76
CA GLU A 431 7.27 -19.25 8.88
C GLU A 431 7.13 -17.81 8.37
N LEU A 432 5.95 -17.22 8.57
CA LEU A 432 5.66 -15.85 8.14
C LEU A 432 5.99 -14.84 9.25
N VAL A 433 6.67 -13.76 8.87
CA VAL A 433 7.01 -12.62 9.74
C VAL A 433 6.54 -11.32 9.11
N ASP A 434 6.42 -10.26 9.91
CA ASP A 434 5.91 -8.96 9.48
C ASP A 434 4.56 -9.09 8.73
N VAL A 435 3.67 -9.92 9.26
CA VAL A 435 2.37 -10.24 8.65
C VAL A 435 1.45 -9.02 8.73
N THR A 436 0.87 -8.69 7.58
CA THR A 436 -0.08 -7.59 7.42
C THR A 436 -1.30 -8.06 6.65
N GLN A 437 -2.46 -7.51 6.98
CA GLN A 437 -3.70 -7.79 6.27
C GLN A 437 -4.48 -6.51 5.98
N PHE A 438 -5.10 -6.44 4.81
CA PHE A 438 -5.98 -5.35 4.43
C PHE A 438 -7.10 -5.85 3.53
N ARG A 439 -8.20 -5.10 3.46
CA ARG A 439 -9.31 -5.40 2.55
C ARG A 439 -9.10 -4.70 1.22
N LEU A 440 -9.43 -5.39 0.15
CA LEU A 440 -9.35 -4.88 -1.21
C LEU A 440 -10.63 -5.26 -1.96
N GLY A 441 -11.60 -4.34 -1.97
CA GLY A 441 -12.97 -4.68 -2.32
C GLY A 441 -13.57 -5.62 -1.27
N GLU A 442 -14.10 -6.75 -1.72
CA GLU A 442 -14.62 -7.81 -0.85
C GLU A 442 -13.54 -8.81 -0.41
N ASP A 443 -12.38 -8.80 -1.05
CA ASP A 443 -11.28 -9.74 -0.77
C ASP A 443 -10.46 -9.30 0.45
N ILE A 444 -9.89 -10.27 1.16
CA ILE A 444 -8.88 -10.05 2.20
C ILE A 444 -7.51 -10.37 1.59
N VAL A 445 -6.58 -9.44 1.67
CA VAL A 445 -5.20 -9.65 1.22
C VAL A 445 -4.31 -9.78 2.45
N ILE A 446 -3.54 -10.88 2.50
CA ILE A 446 -2.48 -11.12 3.48
C ILE A 446 -1.14 -10.92 2.78
N LYS A 447 -0.28 -10.07 3.34
CA LYS A 447 1.09 -9.85 2.90
C LYS A 447 2.04 -10.14 4.05
N ALA A 448 3.06 -10.95 3.80
CA ALA A 448 4.06 -11.28 4.80
C ALA A 448 5.45 -11.46 4.17
N GLN A 449 6.49 -11.29 4.97
CA GLN A 449 7.83 -11.78 4.65
C GLN A 449 7.96 -13.22 5.13
N VAL A 450 8.83 -14.00 4.47
CA VAL A 450 9.19 -15.34 4.94
C VAL A 450 10.47 -15.24 5.76
N LYS A 451 10.43 -15.79 6.98
CA LYS A 451 11.61 -15.88 7.84
C LYS A 451 12.64 -16.77 7.16
N LYS A 452 13.87 -16.26 7.02
CA LYS A 452 15.00 -17.05 6.54
C LYS A 452 15.65 -17.78 7.72
N THR A 453 15.81 -19.09 7.56
CA THR A 453 16.53 -19.98 8.49
C THR A 453 18.02 -19.85 8.37
#